data_AF-A0A9D7ABI1-F1
#
_entry.id   AF-A0A9D7ABI1-F1
#
_cell.length_a   1.000
_cell.length_b   1.000
_cell.length_c   1.000
_cell.angle_alpha   90.00
_cell.angle_beta   90.00
_cell.angle_gamma   90.00
#
_symmetry.space_group_name_H-M   'P 1'
#
loop_
_entity.id
_entity.type
_entity.pdbx_description
1 polymer ?
#
loop_
_entity_poly.entity_id
_entity_poly.type
_entity_poly.pdbx_seq_one_letter_code
_entity_poly.pdbx_strand_id
1 'polypeptide(L)'
;MEMKRGFVNELARQAGISHSHVSNILCGRKRPRYKIASYLAGATGTEIYIWMEGTPYDIRSAIEEAEEKARLAREAAREEYYRSVIGDDDIPF
;
A
#
# COMPACT_ATOMS: atom_id res chain seq x y z
N MET A 1 -8.89 -13.41 0.03
CA MET A 1 -7.47 -13.07 -0.08
C MET A 1 -6.95 -12.77 1.31
N GLU A 2 -5.86 -13.43 1.72
CA GLU A 2 -5.26 -13.30 3.05
C GLU A 2 -4.08 -12.33 2.99
N MET A 3 -4.14 -11.22 3.73
CA MET A 3 -3.00 -10.32 3.87
C MET A 3 -1.93 -10.97 4.72
N LYS A 4 -0.67 -10.89 4.27
CA LYS A 4 0.47 -11.42 5.02
C LYS A 4 0.52 -10.79 6.41
N ARG A 5 0.66 -11.61 7.45
CA ARG A 5 0.73 -11.15 8.85
C ARG A 5 1.83 -10.09 9.08
N GLY A 6 2.95 -10.20 8.37
CA GLY A 6 4.03 -9.21 8.41
C GLY A 6 3.60 -7.82 7.94
N PHE A 7 2.74 -7.74 6.91
CA PHE A 7 2.21 -6.47 6.41
C PHE A 7 1.33 -5.77 7.44
N VAL A 8 0.43 -6.52 8.09
CA VAL A 8 -0.47 -5.97 9.11
C VAL A 8 0.30 -5.42 10.32
N ASN A 9 1.38 -6.10 10.73
CA ASN A 9 2.28 -5.62 11.78
C ASN A 9 2.98 -4.31 11.39
N GLU A 10 3.47 -4.22 10.16
CA GLU A 10 4.15 -3.03 9.68
C GLU A 10 3.17 -1.85 9.55
N LEU A 11 1.98 -2.09 9.01
CA LEU A 11 0.93 -1.09 8.91
C LEU A 11 0.49 -0.58 10.29
N ALA A 12 0.37 -1.47 11.27
CA ALA A 12 0.08 -1.12 12.66
C ALA A 12 1.17 -0.21 13.25
N ARG A 13 2.45 -0.56 13.02
CA ARG A 13 3.61 0.21 13.47
C ARG A 13 3.62 1.61 12.85
N GLN A 14 3.43 1.71 11.53
CA GLN A 14 3.42 2.99 10.81
C GLN A 14 2.24 3.88 11.22
N ALA A 15 1.06 3.30 11.42
CA ALA A 15 -0.13 4.03 11.83
C ALA A 15 -0.21 4.33 13.34
N GLY A 16 0.75 3.85 14.14
CA GLY A 16 0.80 4.05 15.59
C GLY A 16 -0.38 3.41 16.32
N ILE A 17 -0.88 2.28 15.84
CA ILE A 17 -2.01 1.53 16.44
C ILE A 17 -1.66 0.06 16.62
N SER A 18 -2.42 -0.66 17.46
CA SER A 18 -2.19 -2.09 17.65
C SER A 18 -2.56 -2.92 16.42
N HIS A 19 -1.89 -4.05 16.22
CA HIS A 19 -2.23 -5.05 15.20
C HIS A 19 -3.71 -5.43 15.21
N SER A 20 -4.30 -5.70 16.39
CA SER A 20 -5.72 -6.05 16.51
C SER A 20 -6.66 -4.93 16.05
N HIS A 21 -6.24 -3.68 16.20
CA HIS A 21 -7.01 -2.52 15.71
C HIS A 21 -7.00 -2.50 14.18
N VAL A 22 -5.84 -2.70 13.54
CA VAL A 22 -5.73 -2.81 12.08
C VAL A 22 -6.57 -3.99 11.57
N SER A 23 -6.45 -5.16 12.19
CA SER A 23 -7.24 -6.34 11.82
C SER A 23 -8.75 -6.08 11.90
N ASN A 24 -9.23 -5.43 12.96
CA ASN A 24 -10.64 -5.06 13.07
C ASN A 24 -11.09 -4.09 11.98
N ILE A 25 -10.22 -3.18 11.52
CA ILE A 25 -10.50 -2.30 10.38
C ILE A 25 -10.58 -3.09 9.08
N LEU A 26 -9.58 -3.93 8.80
CA LEU A 26 -9.52 -4.74 7.59
C LEU A 26 -10.63 -5.80 7.50
N CYS A 27 -11.21 -6.20 8.63
CA CYS A 27 -12.38 -7.07 8.69
C CYS A 27 -13.71 -6.30 8.68
N GLY A 28 -13.70 -4.96 8.64
CA GLY A 28 -14.91 -4.14 8.64
C GLY A 28 -15.64 -4.06 9.99
N ARG A 29 -15.04 -4.59 11.06
CA ARG A 29 -15.60 -4.56 12.42
C ARG A 29 -15.46 -3.18 13.06
N LYS A 30 -14.52 -2.36 12.57
CA LYS A 30 -14.27 -1.02 13.10
C LYS A 30 -13.97 -0.05 11.96
N ARG A 31 -14.52 1.15 12.08
CA ARG A 31 -14.17 2.27 11.20
C ARG A 31 -13.06 3.12 11.82
N PRO A 32 -11.96 3.40 11.09
CA PRO A 32 -10.96 4.33 11.59
C PRO A 32 -11.51 5.75 11.63
N ARG A 33 -11.02 6.55 12.59
CA ARG A 33 -11.20 8.01 12.57
C ARG A 33 -10.25 8.63 11.55
N TYR A 34 -10.54 9.84 11.08
CA TYR A 34 -9.75 10.58 10.09
C TYR A 34 -8.24 10.50 10.33
N LYS A 35 -7.77 10.76 11.58
CA LYS A 35 -6.35 10.68 11.93
C LYS A 35 -5.72 9.31 11.61
N ILE A 36 -6.40 8.21 11.97
CA ILE A 36 -5.90 6.86 11.70
C ILE A 36 -6.00 6.56 10.20
N ALA A 37 -7.11 6.93 9.55
CA ALA A 37 -7.29 6.75 8.12
C ALA A 37 -6.20 7.45 7.30
N SER A 38 -5.81 8.67 7.69
CA SER A 38 -4.72 9.43 7.07
C SER A 38 -3.37 8.71 7.20
N TYR A 39 -3.06 8.13 8.37
CA TYR A 39 -1.82 7.37 8.53
C TYR A 39 -1.82 6.05 7.75
N LEU A 40 -2.95 5.33 7.73
CA LEU A 40 -3.08 4.10 6.95
C LEU A 40 -2.95 4.39 5.45
N ALA A 41 -3.62 5.43 4.96
CA ALA A 41 -3.51 5.91 3.59
C ALA A 41 -2.07 6.25 3.21
N GLY A 42 -1.38 7.03 4.04
CA GLY A 42 0.03 7.39 3.81
C GLY A 42 0.97 6.17 3.83
N ALA A 43 0.71 5.20 4.71
CA ALA A 43 1.49 3.97 4.82
C ALA A 43 1.36 3.07 3.58
N THR A 44 0.17 3.04 2.96
CA THR A 44 -0.12 2.15 1.82
C THR A 44 -0.13 2.86 0.47
N GLY A 45 0.05 4.18 0.43
CA GLY A 45 -0.07 4.96 -0.81
C GLY A 45 -1.48 4.94 -1.40
N THR A 46 -2.50 4.87 -0.54
CA THR A 46 -3.92 4.86 -0.95
C THR A 46 -4.65 6.11 -0.49
N GLU A 47 -5.90 6.27 -0.92
CA GLU A 47 -6.71 7.44 -0.61
C GLU A 47 -7.42 7.34 0.76
N ILE A 48 -7.46 8.44 1.51
CA ILE A 48 -8.05 8.49 2.86
C ILE A 48 -9.53 8.09 2.85
N TYR A 49 -10.28 8.54 1.83
CA TYR A 49 -11.72 8.28 1.74
C TYR A 49 -12.01 6.77 1.65
N ILE A 50 -11.11 5.97 1.08
CA ILE A 50 -11.28 4.51 1.00
C ILE A 50 -11.28 3.89 2.41
N TRP A 51 -10.42 4.38 3.31
CA TRP A 51 -10.37 3.93 4.69
C TRP A 51 -11.57 4.40 5.53
N MET A 52 -12.16 5.56 5.18
CA MET A 52 -13.27 6.18 5.91
C MET A 52 -14.66 5.83 5.37
N GLU A 53 -14.78 5.43 4.11
CA GLU A 53 -16.06 5.22 3.43
C GLU A 53 -16.10 3.91 2.61
N GLY A 54 -14.95 3.37 2.21
CA GLY A 54 -14.86 2.09 1.51
C GLY A 54 -15.17 0.86 2.38
N THR A 55 -15.58 -0.23 1.74
CA THR A 55 -15.74 -1.54 2.36
C THR A 55 -14.39 -2.19 2.64
N PRO A 56 -14.35 -3.28 3.44
CA PRO A 56 -13.15 -4.10 3.57
C PRO A 56 -12.58 -4.59 2.23
N TYR A 57 -13.44 -4.81 1.24
CA TYR A 57 -13.02 -5.19 -0.10
C TYR A 57 -12.30 -4.02 -0.79
N ASP A 58 -12.92 -2.83 -0.80
CA ASP A 58 -12.36 -1.62 -1.41
C ASP A 58 -10.98 -1.27 -0.81
N ILE A 59 -10.83 -1.40 0.51
CA ILE A 59 -9.54 -1.18 1.18
C ILE A 59 -8.47 -2.15 0.67
N ARG A 60 -8.79 -3.45 0.55
CA ARG A 60 -7.82 -4.45 0.09
C ARG A 60 -7.46 -4.24 -1.37
N SER A 61 -8.45 -4.03 -2.23
CA SER A 61 -8.24 -3.76 -3.64
C SER A 61 -7.36 -2.52 -3.85
N ALA A 62 -7.64 -1.43 -3.12
CA ALA A 62 -6.84 -0.21 -3.21
C ALA A 62 -5.38 -0.42 -2.80
N ILE A 63 -5.13 -1.23 -1.76
CA ILE A 63 -3.76 -1.57 -1.33
C ILE A 63 -3.04 -2.36 -2.42
N GLU A 64 -3.70 -3.37 -3.00
CA GLU A 64 -3.12 -4.19 -4.06
C GLU A 64 -2.80 -3.35 -5.31
N GLU A 65 -3.74 -2.49 -5.73
CA GLU A 65 -3.53 -1.56 -6.84
C GLU A 65 -2.38 -0.59 -6.57
N ALA A 66 -2.25 -0.08 -5.35
CA ALA A 66 -1.16 0.81 -4.97
C ALA A 66 0.19 0.09 -4.95
N GLU A 67 0.25 -1.15 -4.44
CA GLU A 67 1.46 -1.97 -4.46
C GLU A 67 1.92 -2.27 -5.89
N GLU A 68 0.98 -2.64 -6.76
CA GLU A 68 1.27 -2.93 -8.16
C GLU A 68 1.73 -1.69 -8.93
N LYS A 69 1.04 -0.55 -8.74
CA LYS A 69 1.45 0.73 -9.32
C LYS A 69 2.85 1.12 -8.85
N ALA A 70 3.17 0.92 -7.57
CA ALA A 70 4.49 1.19 -7.02
C ALA A 70 5.55 0.23 -7.58
N ARG A 71 5.22 -1.03 -7.87
CA ARG A 71 6.11 -1.99 -8.52
C ARG A 71 6.44 -1.55 -9.95
N LEU A 72 5.42 -1.28 -10.76
CA LEU A 72 5.58 -0.83 -12.15
C LEU A 72 6.37 0.48 -12.23
N ALA A 73 6.12 1.43 -11.31
CA ALA A 73 6.86 2.69 -11.27
C ALA A 73 8.36 2.48 -10.98
N ARG A 74 8.72 1.51 -10.12
CA ARG A 74 10.12 1.17 -9.85
C ARG A 74 10.79 0.49 -11.04
N GLU A 75 10.08 -0.38 -11.74
CA GLU A 75 10.56 -1.03 -12.95
C GLU A 75 10.79 0.00 -14.08
N ALA A 76 9.82 0.88 -14.31
CA ALA A 76 9.95 1.97 -15.28
C ALA A 76 11.11 2.92 -14.94
N ALA A 77 11.26 3.32 -13.68
CA ALA A 77 12.39 4.16 -13.24
C ALA A 77 13.75 3.46 -13.41
N ARG A 78 13.80 2.14 -13.20
CA ARG A 78 14.99 1.32 -13.46
C ARG A 78 15.33 1.30 -14.94
N GLU A 79 14.35 1.05 -15.81
CA GLU A 79 14.54 1.04 -17.26
C GLU A 79 15.00 2.39 -17.80
N GLU A 80 14.37 3.48 -17.34
CA GLU A 80 14.76 4.85 -17.69
C GLU A 80 16.21 5.14 -17.28
N TYR A 81 16.60 4.74 -16.06
CA TYR A 81 17.98 4.85 -15.60
C TYR A 81 18.94 4.09 -16.51
N TYR A 82 18.68 2.82 -16.82
CA TYR A 82 19.56 2.03 -17.70
C TYR A 82 19.67 2.61 -19.11
N ARG A 83 18.55 3.03 -19.71
CA ARG A 83 18.56 3.70 -21.02
C ARG A 83 19.42 4.96 -20.99
N SER A 84 19.36 5.74 -19.91
CA SER A 84 20.14 6.98 -19.77
C SER A 84 21.64 6.76 -19.56
N VAL A 85 22.05 5.62 -18.98
CA VAL A 85 23.44 5.36 -18.56
C VAL A 85 24.21 4.49 -19.54
N ILE A 86 23.56 3.47 -20.15
CA ILE A 86 24.26 2.45 -20.95
C ILE A 86 23.94 2.56 -22.45
N GLY A 87 22.89 3.29 -22.84
CA GLY A 87 22.36 3.27 -24.21
C GLY A 87 21.57 1.98 -24.49
N ASP A 88 20.74 1.98 -25.54
CA ASP A 88 19.77 0.90 -25.79
C ASP A 88 20.41 -0.49 -26.08
N ASP A 89 21.74 -0.57 -26.31
CA ASP A 89 22.44 -1.77 -26.78
C ASP A 89 22.91 -2.75 -25.68
N ASP A 90 22.84 -2.40 -24.37
CA ASP A 90 23.42 -3.23 -23.28
C ASP A 90 22.54 -3.31 -22.01
N ILE A 91 21.21 -3.42 -22.16
CA ILE A 91 20.28 -3.64 -21.02
C ILE A 91 20.40 -5.10 -20.53
N PRO A 92 20.87 -5.38 -19.30
CA PRO A 92 20.92 -6.75 -18.77
C PRO A 92 19.51 -7.23 -18.40
N PHE A 93 19.08 -8.32 -19.04
CA PHE A 93 17.83 -9.03 -18.79
C PHE A 93 17.80 -9.71 -17.41
#